data_AF-A0A4S8MT72-F1
#
_entry.id   AF-A0A4S8MT72-F1
#
_cell.length_a   1.000
_cell.length_b   1.000
_cell.length_c   1.000
_cell.angle_alpha   90.00
_cell.angle_beta   90.00
_cell.angle_gamma   90.00
#
_symmetry.space_group_name_H-M   'P 1'
#
loop_
_entity.id
_entity.type
_entity.pdbx_description
1 polymer ?
#
loop_
_entity_poly.entity_id
_entity_poly.type
_entity_poly.pdbx_seq_one_letter_code
_entity_poly.pdbx_strand_id
1 'polypeptide(L)'
;MKVFSSPTTHTLRVRLPVTIRHEMVTISANKGNKLKVVADAWHMESDCHYEWVIHFPPNDIDMSGVHAKFDADGLLSIEVRRRPRYYA
;
A
#
# COMPACT_ATOMS: atom_id res chain seq x y z
N MET A 1 -8.16 5.44 -0.49
CA MET A 1 -7.54 4.37 0.33
C MET A 1 -7.91 4.57 1.80
N LYS A 2 -8.11 3.49 2.56
CA LYS A 2 -8.35 3.51 4.02
C LYS A 2 -7.15 2.89 4.74
N VAL A 3 -6.78 3.43 5.90
CA VAL A 3 -5.67 2.94 6.72
C VAL A 3 -6.19 2.52 8.09
N PHE A 4 -5.83 1.31 8.51
CA PHE A 4 -6.13 0.76 9.82
C PHE A 4 -4.81 0.54 10.55
N SER A 5 -4.73 0.96 11.80
CA SER A 5 -3.49 0.87 12.58
C SER A 5 -3.72 0.05 13.83
N SER A 6 -2.83 -0.89 14.08
CA SER A 6 -2.71 -1.64 15.33
C SER A 6 -1.34 -1.36 15.96
N PRO A 7 -1.05 -1.81 17.18
CA PRO A 7 0.28 -1.67 17.78
C PRO A 7 1.41 -2.33 16.97
N THR A 8 1.10 -3.38 16.20
CA THR A 8 2.10 -4.21 15.50
C THR A 8 2.11 -4.06 13.99
N THR A 9 1.02 -3.57 13.39
CA THR A 9 0.85 -3.54 11.93
C THR A 9 -0.02 -2.36 11.51
N HIS A 10 0.31 -1.74 10.38
CA HIS A 10 -0.62 -0.92 9.60
C HIS A 10 -1.17 -1.74 8.45
N THR A 11 -2.48 -1.67 8.23
CA THR A 11 -3.16 -2.30 7.11
C THR A 11 -3.78 -1.22 6.23
N LEU A 12 -3.33 -1.12 5.00
CA LEU A 12 -3.87 -0.22 3.99
C LEU A 12 -4.79 -0.99 3.07
N ARG A 13 -6.00 -0.49 2.83
CA ARG A 13 -6.98 -1.13 1.96
C ARG A 13 -7.55 -0.14 0.96
N VAL A 14 -7.61 -0.55 -0.30
CA VAL A 14 -8.30 0.19 -1.35
C VAL A 14 -8.98 -0.79 -2.29
N ARG A 15 -10.20 -0.47 -2.69
CA ARG A 15 -10.90 -1.20 -3.74
C ARG A 15 -10.61 -0.49 -5.05
N LEU A 16 -9.95 -1.18 -5.95
CA LEU A 16 -9.67 -0.75 -7.30
C LEU A 16 -10.80 -1.22 -8.23
N PRO A 17 -11.01 -0.56 -9.38
CA PRO A 17 -11.90 -1.08 -10.40
C PRO A 17 -11.51 -2.50 -10.82
N VAL A 18 -12.50 -3.32 -11.20
CA VAL A 18 -12.29 -4.72 -11.62
C VAL A 18 -11.44 -4.85 -12.89
N THR A 19 -11.25 -3.76 -13.62
CA THR A 19 -10.39 -3.68 -14.80
C THR A 19 -8.90 -3.60 -14.44
N ILE A 20 -8.57 -3.15 -13.23
CA ILE A 20 -7.21 -3.13 -12.71
C ILE A 20 -6.84 -4.54 -12.25
N ARG A 21 -5.82 -5.11 -12.90
CA ARG A 21 -5.26 -6.41 -12.53
C ARG A 21 -4.01 -6.23 -11.67
N HIS A 22 -3.59 -7.27 -10.97
CA HIS A 22 -2.48 -7.18 -10.02
C HIS A 22 -1.16 -6.74 -10.68
N GLU A 23 -0.90 -7.13 -11.93
CA GLU A 23 0.30 -6.74 -12.68
C GLU A 23 0.31 -5.26 -13.11
N MET A 24 -0.83 -4.58 -13.00
CA MET A 24 -0.94 -3.14 -13.23
C MET A 24 -0.67 -2.33 -11.96
N VAL A 25 -0.41 -3.01 -10.84
CA VAL A 25 -0.14 -2.37 -9.55
C VAL A 25 1.35 -2.44 -9.23
N THR A 26 1.94 -1.27 -9.03
CA THR A 26 3.30 -1.12 -8.52
C THR A 26 3.26 -0.59 -7.10
N ILE A 27 3.96 -1.28 -6.19
CA ILE A 27 4.14 -0.86 -4.80
C ILE A 27 5.63 -0.66 -4.58
N SER A 28 6.03 0.54 -4.17
CA SER A 28 7.44 0.87 -3.93
C SER A 28 7.66 1.50 -2.56
N ALA A 29 8.75 1.05 -1.91
CA ALA A 29 9.27 1.67 -0.71
C ALA A 29 10.20 2.83 -1.11
N ASN A 30 9.83 4.04 -0.74
CA ASN A 30 10.53 5.26 -1.09
C ASN A 30 11.28 5.83 0.14
N LYS A 31 12.32 6.64 -0.13
CA LYS A 31 13.10 7.34 0.91
C LYS A 31 12.19 8.15 1.83
N GLY A 32 12.51 8.12 3.13
CA GLY A 32 11.80 8.88 4.16
C GLY A 32 10.56 8.20 4.73
N ASN A 33 10.57 6.86 4.81
CA ASN A 33 9.47 6.03 5.31
C ASN A 33 8.16 6.25 4.55
N LYS A 34 8.25 6.20 3.21
CA LYS A 34 7.10 6.39 2.34
C LYS A 34 6.80 5.11 1.57
N LEU A 35 5.53 4.78 1.44
CA LEU A 35 5.08 3.75 0.52
C LEU A 35 4.33 4.44 -0.62
N LYS A 36 4.75 4.22 -1.87
CA LYS A 36 4.03 4.67 -3.05
C LYS A 36 3.31 3.48 -3.69
N VAL A 37 2.05 3.68 -4.02
CA VAL A 37 1.20 2.70 -4.69
C VAL A 37 0.68 3.36 -5.95
N VAL A 38 0.96 2.74 -7.10
CA VAL A 38 0.45 3.17 -8.41
C VAL A 38 -0.31 2.01 -9.01
N ALA A 39 -1.53 2.23 -9.44
CA ALA A 39 -2.30 1.31 -10.27
C ALA A 39 -2.54 1.97 -11.63
N ASP A 40 -2.05 1.36 -12.71
CA ASP A 40 -2.08 1.94 -14.05
C ASP A 40 -2.52 0.93 -15.11
N ALA A 41 -3.77 1.04 -15.56
CA ALA A 41 -4.29 0.36 -16.73
C ALA A 41 -3.96 1.14 -18.01
N TRP A 42 -2.69 1.15 -18.39
CA TRP A 42 -2.14 1.84 -19.57
C TRP A 42 -2.87 1.58 -20.91
N HIS A 43 -3.67 0.52 -20.97
CA HIS A 43 -4.44 0.11 -22.15
C HIS A 43 -5.85 0.75 -22.21
N MET A 44 -6.25 1.53 -21.21
CA MET A 44 -7.56 2.18 -21.12
C MET A 44 -7.46 3.70 -21.17
N GLU A 45 -8.44 4.36 -21.79
CA GLU A 45 -8.45 5.81 -22.00
C GLU A 45 -8.98 6.61 -20.80
N SER A 46 -9.78 5.99 -19.92
CA SER A 46 -10.40 6.66 -18.77
C SER A 46 -10.30 5.82 -17.50
N ASP A 47 -10.25 6.48 -16.34
CA ASP A 47 -10.23 5.85 -15.01
C ASP A 47 -9.17 4.74 -14.88
N CYS A 48 -8.02 4.97 -15.52
CA CYS A 48 -6.96 3.98 -15.67
C CYS A 48 -5.80 4.17 -14.69
N HIS A 49 -5.62 5.38 -14.13
CA HIS A 49 -4.47 5.72 -13.30
C HIS A 49 -4.88 6.14 -11.89
N TYR A 50 -4.33 5.48 -10.89
CA TYR A 50 -4.52 5.78 -9.48
C TYR A 50 -3.19 5.80 -8.74
N GLU A 51 -2.96 6.86 -7.96
CA GLU A 51 -1.74 7.01 -7.18
C GLU A 51 -2.04 7.35 -5.73
N TRP A 52 -1.33 6.69 -4.82
CA TRP A 52 -1.28 7.02 -3.40
C TRP A 52 0.15 7.07 -2.90
N VAL A 53 0.45 8.07 -2.07
CA VAL A 53 1.69 8.14 -1.30
C VAL A 53 1.34 8.17 0.17
N ILE A 54 1.82 7.19 0.91
CA ILE A 54 1.58 7.04 2.33
C ILE A 54 2.85 7.39 3.08
N HIS A 55 2.73 8.31 4.02
CA HIS A 55 3.80 8.77 4.88
C HIS A 55 3.67 8.09 6.24
N PHE A 56 4.72 7.40 6.66
CA PHE A 56 4.80 6.84 8.00
C PHE A 56 5.72 7.71 8.88
N PRO A 57 5.44 7.81 10.18
CA PRO A 57 6.34 8.50 11.09
C PRO A 57 7.75 7.87 11.07
N PRO A 58 8.80 8.66 11.33
CA PRO A 58 10.14 8.12 11.47
C PRO A 58 10.20 6.97 12.48
N ASN A 59 10.89 5.88 12.11
CA ASN A 59 11.08 4.69 12.94
C ASN A 59 9.80 3.93 13.34
N ASP A 60 8.64 4.23 12.74
CA ASP A 60 7.38 3.53 13.08
C ASP A 60 7.22 2.19 12.38
N ILE A 61 7.81 2.03 11.19
CA ILE A 61 7.60 0.85 10.34
C ILE A 61 8.87 0.13 9.92
N ASP A 62 8.74 -1.17 9.70
CA ASP A 62 9.74 -2.02 9.08
C ASP A 62 9.39 -2.22 7.60
N MET A 63 10.12 -1.51 6.73
CA MET A 63 9.93 -1.58 5.28
C MET A 63 10.32 -2.94 4.68
N SER A 64 11.05 -3.78 5.40
CA SER A 64 11.34 -5.16 4.93
C SER A 64 10.15 -6.10 5.10
N GLY A 65 9.21 -5.76 5.99
CA GLY A 65 7.99 -6.53 6.29
C GLY A 65 6.75 -5.96 5.63
N VAL A 66 6.84 -5.54 4.35
CA VAL A 66 5.69 -5.09 3.56
C VAL A 66 5.13 -6.27 2.77
N HIS A 67 3.88 -6.62 3.02
CA HIS A 67 3.17 -7.68 2.31
C HIS A 67 1.95 -7.10 1.60
N ALA A 68 1.79 -7.43 0.32
CA ALA A 68 0.64 -7.01 -0.46
C ALA A 68 -0.16 -8.23 -0.92
N LYS A 69 -1.48 -8.11 -0.90
CA LYS A 69 -2.42 -9.07 -1.43
C LYS A 69 -3.42 -8.34 -2.32
N PHE A 70 -3.65 -8.88 -3.50
CA PHE A 70 -4.67 -8.40 -4.42
C PHE A 70 -5.71 -9.50 -4.59
N ASP A 71 -6.91 -9.26 -4.09
CA ASP A 71 -8.01 -10.22 -4.17
C ASP A 71 -8.75 -10.10 -5.51
N ALA A 72 -9.41 -11.19 -5.95
CA ALA A 72 -10.11 -11.25 -7.23
C ALA A 72 -11.27 -10.24 -7.38
N ASP A 73 -11.73 -9.67 -6.26
CA ASP A 73 -12.79 -8.66 -6.22
C ASP A 73 -12.28 -7.21 -6.30
N GLY A 74 -10.98 -7.04 -6.62
CA GLY A 74 -10.33 -5.73 -6.77
C GLY A 74 -9.87 -5.12 -5.44
N LEU A 75 -9.92 -5.86 -4.32
CA LEU A 75 -9.41 -5.37 -3.05
C LEU A 75 -7.88 -5.53 -3.00
N LEU A 76 -7.17 -4.41 -3.01
CA LEU A 76 -5.76 -4.33 -2.66
C LEU A 76 -5.63 -4.11 -1.15
N SER A 77 -4.99 -5.06 -0.47
CA SER A 77 -4.61 -4.98 0.94
C SER A 77 -3.09 -4.99 1.07
N ILE A 78 -2.54 -4.02 1.80
CA ILE A 78 -1.12 -3.92 2.10
C ILE A 78 -0.94 -3.93 3.60
N GLU A 79 -0.15 -4.86 4.11
CA GLU A 79 0.26 -4.94 5.50
C GLU A 79 1.69 -4.45 5.64
N VAL A 80 1.90 -3.52 6.57
CA VAL A 80 3.19 -2.94 6.88
C VAL A 80 3.45 -3.17 8.36
N ARG A 81 4.46 -3.98 8.67
CA ARG A 81 4.86 -4.26 10.04
C ARG A 81 5.33 -2.98 10.73
N ARG A 82 4.87 -2.75 11.97
CA ARG A 82 5.36 -1.69 12.84
C ARG A 82 6.57 -2.17 13.63
N ARG A 83 7.52 -1.26 13.85
CA ARG A 83 8.66 -1.53 14.72
C ARG A 83 8.17 -1.55 16.17
N PRO A 84 8.65 -2.50 17.00
CA PRO A 84 8.41 -2.43 18.43
C PRO A 84 8.90 -1.08 18.94
N ARG A 85 8.02 -0.32 19.59
CA ARG A 85 8.45 0.83 20.37
C ARG A 85 9.13 0.27 21.61
N TYR A 86 10.44 0.07 21.54
CA TYR A 86 11.22 -0.03 22.76
C TYR A 86 11.04 1.31 23.48
N TYR A 87 10.41 1.29 24.65
CA TYR A 87 10.47 2.42 25.56
C TYR A 87 11.95 2.58 25.91
N ALA A 88 12.56 3.66 25.42
CA ALA A 88 13.84 4.14 25.92
C ALA A 88 13.64 4.71 27.32
#